data_AF-A0A955AWH0-F1
#
_entry.id   AF-A0A955AWH0-F1
#
_cell.length_a   1.000
_cell.length_b   1.000
_cell.length_c   1.000
_cell.angle_alpha   90.00
_cell.angle_beta   90.00
_cell.angle_gamma   90.00
#
_symmetry.space_group_name_H-M   'P 1'
#
loop_
_entity.id
_entity.type
_entity.pdbx_description
1 polymer ?
#
loop_
_entity_poly.entity_id
_entity_poly.type
_entity_poly.pdbx_seq_one_letter_code
_entity_poly.pdbx_strand_id
1 'polypeptide(L)' 'MPTSIVDLRSDTVTKPSAAMREFIANAPVDDDVIDVDPTVDRLQRLTAELLGKE' A
#
# COMPACT_ATOMS: atom_id res chain seq x y z
N MET A 1 -23.91 -8.23 18.56
CA MET A 1 -23.27 -7.22 17.69
C MET A 1 -21.79 -7.25 18.01
N PRO A 2 -20.88 -7.53 17.06
CA PRO A 2 -19.48 -7.29 17.34
C PRO A 2 -19.34 -5.78 17.59
N THR A 3 -18.99 -5.41 18.81
CA THR A 3 -18.69 -4.02 19.16
C THR A 3 -17.38 -3.67 18.46
N SER A 4 -17.48 -3.06 17.28
CA SER A 4 -16.36 -2.41 16.63
C SER A 4 -15.78 -1.42 17.63
N ILE A 5 -14.58 -1.70 18.13
CA ILE A 5 -13.88 -0.81 19.07
C ILE A 5 -13.63 0.50 18.32
N VAL A 6 -14.20 1.59 18.81
CA VAL A 6 -13.92 2.94 18.30
C VAL A 6 -12.59 3.37 18.90
N ASP A 7 -11.51 3.17 18.14
CA ASP A 7 -10.14 3.49 18.55
C ASP A 7 -9.73 4.85 17.98
N LEU A 8 -9.67 5.87 18.85
CA LEU A 8 -9.38 7.27 18.50
C LEU A 8 -7.95 7.71 18.86
N ARG A 9 -7.08 6.76 19.21
CA ARG A 9 -5.72 7.10 19.67
C ARG A 9 -4.86 7.71 18.56
N SER A 10 -5.00 7.22 17.33
CA SER A 10 -4.29 7.70 16.12
C SER A 10 -4.87 7.02 14.88
N ASP A 11 -4.76 7.65 13.72
CA ASP A 11 -4.99 7.05 12.39
C ASP A 11 -4.06 5.88 12.04
N THR A 12 -2.88 5.81 12.66
CA THR A 12 -1.93 4.70 12.50
C THR A 12 -2.45 3.35 13.00
N VAL A 13 -3.56 3.31 13.73
CA VAL A 13 -4.22 2.05 14.18
C VAL A 13 -5.00 1.35 13.06
N THR A 14 -5.13 1.99 11.89
CA THR A 14 -5.82 1.41 10.73
C THR A 14 -5.20 0.06 10.34
N LYS A 15 -6.06 -0.86 9.91
CA LYS A 15 -5.64 -2.19 9.44
C LYS A 15 -5.90 -2.30 7.94
N PRO A 16 -5.06 -3.02 7.18
CA PRO A 16 -5.34 -3.33 5.78
C PRO A 16 -6.70 -3.98 5.60
N SER A 17 -7.50 -3.45 4.67
CA SER A 17 -8.77 -4.04 4.24
C SER A 17 -8.56 -5.41 3.59
N ALA A 18 -9.63 -6.18 3.42
CA ALA A 18 -9.55 -7.48 2.75
C ALA A 18 -8.98 -7.34 1.32
N ALA A 19 -9.46 -6.36 0.54
CA ALA A 19 -8.97 -6.09 -0.81
C ALA A 19 -7.48 -5.68 -0.82
N MET A 20 -7.04 -4.88 0.15
CA MET A 20 -5.62 -4.51 0.27
C MET A 20 -4.75 -5.75 0.55
N ARG A 21 -5.21 -6.66 1.43
CA ARG A 21 -4.50 -7.90 1.73
C ARG A 21 -4.43 -8.84 0.53
N GLU A 22 -5.53 -8.97 -0.21
CA GLU A 22 -5.57 -9.77 -1.44
C GLU A 22 -4.62 -9.22 -2.51
N PHE A 23 -4.60 -7.90 -2.70
CA PHE A 23 -3.64 -7.27 -3.62
C PHE A 23 -2.20 -7.54 -3.19
N ILE A 24 -1.85 -7.31 -1.92
CA ILE A 24 -0.49 -7.55 -1.39
C ILE A 24 -0.08 -9.02 -1.60
N ALA A 25 -0.98 -9.96 -1.34
CA ALA A 25 -0.69 -11.38 -1.47
C ALA A 25 -0.41 -11.83 -2.92
N ASN A 26 -0.92 -11.10 -3.91
CA ASN A 26 -0.79 -11.42 -5.33
C ASN A 26 0.09 -10.42 -6.11
N ALA A 27 0.71 -9.46 -5.42
CA ALA A 27 1.51 -8.43 -6.07
C ALA A 27 2.76 -9.06 -6.70
N PRO A 28 3.11 -8.72 -7.96
CA PRO A 28 4.40 -9.10 -8.52
C PRO A 28 5.49 -8.33 -7.76
N VAL A 29 6.49 -9.06 -7.25
CA VAL A 29 7.60 -8.48 -6.47
C VAL A 29 8.93 -8.92 -7.05
N ASP A 30 9.93 -8.06 -6.90
CA ASP A 30 11.31 -8.34 -7.30
C ASP A 30 12.30 -7.59 -6.38
N ASP A 31 13.60 -7.68 -6.64
CA ASP A 31 14.61 -6.91 -5.91
C ASP A 31 14.56 -5.42 -6.33
N ASP A 32 14.28 -4.52 -5.38
CA ASP A 32 14.18 -3.07 -5.62
C ASP A 32 15.52 -2.32 -5.53
N VAL A 33 16.62 -3.02 -5.21
CA VAL A 33 17.96 -2.43 -5.07
C VAL A 33 18.82 -2.72 -6.30
N ILE A 34 18.81 -3.98 -6.76
CA ILE A 34 19.61 -4.43 -7.89
C ILE A 34 18.84 -4.31 -9.19
N ASP A 35 17.57 -4.71 -9.17
CA ASP A 35 16.64 -4.66 -10.31
C ASP A 35 15.53 -3.63 -10.02
N VAL A 36 14.35 -3.80 -10.63
CA VAL A 36 13.19 -2.92 -10.42
C VAL A 36 12.01 -3.77 -9.97
N ASP A 37 11.55 -3.57 -8.74
CA ASP A 37 10.30 -4.17 -8.29
C ASP A 37 9.13 -3.52 -9.06
N PRO A 38 8.34 -4.31 -9.82
CA PRO A 38 7.31 -3.75 -10.68
C PRO A 38 6.16 -3.11 -9.90
N THR A 39 5.90 -3.55 -8.66
CA THR A 39 4.87 -2.96 -7.81
C THR A 39 5.36 -1.63 -7.22
N VAL A 40 6.63 -1.55 -6.84
CA VAL A 40 7.25 -0.31 -6.35
C VAL A 40 7.35 0.75 -7.45
N ASP A 41 7.86 0.40 -8.63
CA ASP A 41 7.94 1.32 -9.78
C ASP A 41 6.55 1.88 -10.15
N ARG A 42 5.52 1.03 -10.17
CA ARG A 42 4.15 1.48 -10.43
C ARG A 42 3.66 2.48 -9.39
N LEU A 43 3.94 2.25 -8.10
CA LEU A 43 3.58 3.18 -7.03
C LEU A 43 4.31 4.52 -7.19
N GLN A 44 5.60 4.49 -7.49
CA GLN A 44 6.42 5.69 -7.67
C GLN A 44 5.94 6.51 -8.86
N ARG A 45 5.75 5.90 -10.04
CA ARG A 45 5.24 6.58 -11.25
C ARG A 45 3.88 7.21 -11.02
N LEU A 46 2.95 6.47 -10.43
CA LEU A 46 1.63 6.99 -10.10
C LEU A 46 1.73 8.20 -9.16
N THR A 47 2.60 8.11 -8.14
CA THR A 47 2.80 9.20 -7.19
C THR A 47 3.42 10.43 -7.86
N ALA A 48 4.42 10.23 -8.72
CA ALA A 48 5.06 11.30 -9.49
C ALA A 48 4.06 12.00 -10.41
N GLU A 49 3.24 11.24 -11.15
CA GLU A 49 2.17 11.76 -11.99
C GLU A 49 1.14 12.56 -11.18
N LEU A 50 0.64 11.98 -10.08
CA LEU A 50 -0.37 12.61 -9.22
C LEU A 50 0.12 13.92 -8.60
N LEU A 51 1.41 14.03 -8.32
CA LEU A 51 2.00 15.20 -7.65
C LEU A 51 2.71 16.16 -8.62
N GLY A 52 2.75 15.85 -9.91
CA GLY A 52 3.47 16.62 -10.93
C GLY A 52 4.98 16.70 -10.64
N LYS A 53 5.56 15.58 -10.23
CA LYS A 53 7.00 15.43 -9.93
C LYS A 53 7.65 14.48 -10.93
N GLU A 54 8.98 14.51 -10.94
CA GLU A 54 9.83 13.54 -11.63
C GLU A 54 10.28 12.45 -10.66
#